data_AF-A0A957L864-F1
#
_entry.id   AF-A0A957L864-F1
#
_cell.length_a   1.000
_cell.length_b   1.000
_cell.length_c   1.000
_cell.angle_alpha   90.00
_cell.angle_beta   90.00
_cell.angle_gamma   90.00
#
_symmetry.space_group_name_H-M   'P 1'
#
loop_
_entity.id
_entity.type
_entity.pdbx_description
1 polymer ?
#
loop_
_entity_poly.entity_id
_entity_poly.type
_entity_poly.pdbx_seq_one_letter_code
_entity_poly.pdbx_strand_id
1 'polypeptide(L)'
;LSNSRSVAFAVDDIVPDVHSGAKGADLGITELLTESTTWFYGSSPERRHNIARAAVNFYGIVVAPGEEFSFNEWLGPISLDDGYETGLVIFGGDLQEGVGGGVCQVSTTLYQTAFWAGFPIKERQEHGYQIHYYDDGEGPGM
;
A
#
# COMPACT_ATOMS: atom_id res chain seq x y z
N LEU A 1 -17.14 -53.02 -38.96
CA LEU A 1 -16.21 -51.90 -39.24
C LEU A 1 -16.69 -50.69 -38.44
N SER A 2 -16.18 -50.47 -37.22
CA SER A 2 -16.53 -49.25 -36.47
C SER A 2 -15.61 -48.13 -36.94
N ASN A 3 -16.20 -47.03 -37.38
CA ASN A 3 -15.48 -45.89 -37.93
C ASN A 3 -15.35 -44.86 -36.81
N SER A 4 -14.30 -44.95 -35.99
CA SER A 4 -14.01 -43.92 -35.00
C SER A 4 -13.41 -42.71 -35.70
N ARG A 5 -14.11 -41.57 -35.60
CA ARG A 5 -13.58 -40.28 -36.02
C ARG A 5 -13.12 -39.54 -34.77
N SER A 6 -11.85 -39.16 -34.72
CA SER A 6 -11.36 -38.16 -33.77
C SER A 6 -10.96 -36.90 -34.53
N VAL A 7 -11.09 -35.76 -33.87
CA VAL A 7 -10.51 -34.49 -34.29
C VAL A 7 -9.65 -34.00 -33.15
N ALA A 8 -8.48 -33.45 -33.47
CA ALA A 8 -7.60 -32.86 -32.47
C ALA A 8 -8.26 -31.58 -31.93
N PHE A 9 -8.41 -31.52 -30.61
CA PHE A 9 -8.77 -30.28 -29.94
C PHE A 9 -7.50 -29.43 -29.83
N ALA A 10 -7.42 -28.35 -30.60
CA ALA A 10 -6.33 -27.39 -30.48
C ALA A 10 -6.67 -26.39 -29.37
N VAL A 11 -5.89 -26.42 -28.30
CA VAL A 11 -5.91 -25.39 -27.25
C VAL A 11 -4.77 -24.44 -27.53
N ASP A 12 -5.06 -23.15 -27.48
CA ASP A 12 -4.05 -22.10 -27.43
C ASP A 12 -4.15 -21.46 -26.03
N ASP A 13 -3.19 -21.76 -25.17
CA ASP A 13 -3.15 -21.26 -23.81
C ASP A 13 -2.54 -19.86 -23.80
N ILE A 14 -3.38 -18.84 -23.62
CA ILE A 14 -2.93 -17.46 -23.45
C ILE A 14 -2.59 -17.25 -21.97
N VAL A 15 -1.31 -17.31 -21.64
CA VAL A 15 -0.82 -17.00 -20.29
C VAL A 15 -0.73 -15.48 -20.12
N PRO A 16 -1.29 -14.89 -19.05
CA PRO A 16 -1.13 -13.47 -18.77
C PRO A 16 0.34 -13.11 -18.49
N ASP A 17 0.76 -11.91 -18.90
CA ASP A 17 2.11 -11.40 -18.62
C ASP A 17 2.42 -11.37 -17.11
N VAL A 18 1.40 -11.14 -16.27
CA VAL A 18 1.48 -11.23 -14.81
C VAL A 18 0.59 -12.38 -14.34
N HIS A 19 1.19 -13.56 -14.17
CA HIS A 19 0.51 -14.75 -13.62
C HIS A 19 0.95 -15.03 -12.18
N SER A 20 0.20 -15.84 -11.43
CA SER A 20 0.45 -16.13 -10.01
C SER A 20 1.79 -16.81 -9.69
N GLY A 21 2.52 -17.24 -10.71
CA GLY A 21 3.87 -17.84 -10.59
C GLY A 21 5.00 -16.91 -11.03
N ALA A 22 4.69 -15.71 -11.53
CA ALA A 22 5.68 -14.75 -11.97
C ALA A 22 6.55 -14.29 -10.78
N LYS A 23 7.86 -14.20 -11.00
CA LYS A 23 8.82 -13.67 -10.03
C LYS A 23 9.07 -12.20 -10.34
N GLY A 24 9.51 -11.43 -9.34
CA GLY A 24 9.90 -10.03 -9.55
C GLY A 24 10.88 -9.85 -10.71
N ALA A 25 11.85 -10.77 -10.86
CA ALA A 25 12.81 -10.75 -11.96
C ALA A 25 12.15 -10.90 -13.35
N ASP A 26 11.06 -11.66 -13.47
CA ASP A 26 10.31 -11.82 -14.72
C ASP A 26 9.59 -10.51 -15.10
N LEU A 27 9.30 -9.67 -14.10
CA LEU A 27 8.69 -8.34 -14.23
C LEU A 27 9.73 -7.21 -14.36
N GLY A 28 11.02 -7.55 -14.44
CA GLY A 28 12.11 -6.57 -14.51
C GLY A 28 12.54 -5.96 -13.17
N ILE A 29 12.05 -6.48 -12.03
CA ILE A 29 12.47 -6.06 -10.68
C ILE A 29 13.77 -6.79 -10.32
N THR A 30 14.89 -6.08 -10.35
CA THR A 30 16.24 -6.66 -10.16
C THR A 30 16.83 -6.44 -8.78
N GLU A 31 16.43 -5.38 -8.09
CA GLU A 31 16.97 -4.99 -6.79
C GLU A 31 15.98 -4.17 -5.97
N LEU A 32 16.25 -4.04 -4.67
CA LEU A 32 15.55 -3.14 -3.77
C LEU A 32 16.22 -1.76 -3.82
N LEU A 33 15.47 -0.72 -4.19
CA LEU A 33 15.98 0.65 -4.21
C LEU A 33 15.95 1.31 -2.82
N THR A 34 14.86 1.13 -2.08
CA THR A 34 14.62 1.78 -0.80
C THR A 34 13.58 0.98 -0.01
N GLU A 35 13.75 0.99 1.31
CA GLU A 35 12.75 0.57 2.29
C GLU A 35 12.65 1.68 3.34
N SER A 36 11.47 1.91 3.89
CA SER A 36 11.29 2.83 5.03
C SER A 36 10.47 2.16 6.11
N THR A 37 10.83 2.43 7.36
CA THR A 37 10.14 1.87 8.53
C THR A 37 9.76 2.99 9.47
N THR A 38 8.49 3.01 9.91
CA THR A 38 8.04 3.86 11.01
C THR A 38 7.51 3.00 12.15
N TRP A 39 7.74 3.45 13.38
CA TRP A 39 7.41 2.67 14.57
C TRP A 39 6.10 3.15 15.20
N PHE A 40 5.33 2.21 15.73
CA PHE A 40 4.08 2.51 16.44
C PHE A 40 3.97 1.73 17.76
N TYR A 41 5.09 1.22 18.27
CA TYR A 41 5.16 0.60 19.60
C TYR A 41 4.66 1.58 20.67
N GLY A 42 3.97 1.06 21.70
CA GLY A 42 3.36 1.90 22.75
C GLY A 42 2.06 2.62 22.34
N SER A 43 1.64 2.54 21.09
CA SER A 43 0.33 3.07 20.64
C SER A 43 -0.84 2.40 21.36
N SER A 44 -2.01 3.05 21.35
CA SER A 44 -3.26 2.43 21.81
C SER A 44 -3.61 1.18 20.97
N PRO A 45 -4.38 0.23 21.52
CA PRO A 45 -4.84 -0.96 20.78
C PRO A 45 -5.51 -0.61 19.45
N GLU A 46 -6.38 0.40 19.44
CA GLU A 46 -7.18 0.85 18.29
C GLU A 46 -6.30 1.41 17.19
N ARG A 47 -5.29 2.22 17.56
CA ARG A 47 -4.31 2.76 16.61
C ARG A 47 -3.47 1.66 15.97
N ARG A 48 -3.04 0.67 16.75
CA ARG A 48 -2.28 -0.48 16.21
C ARG A 48 -3.13 -1.30 15.25
N HIS A 49 -4.40 -1.53 15.61
CA HIS A 49 -5.36 -2.24 14.79
C HIS A 49 -5.59 -1.53 13.45
N ASN A 50 -5.86 -0.22 13.49
CA ASN A 50 -6.06 0.60 12.29
C ASN A 50 -4.84 0.63 11.36
N ILE A 51 -3.63 0.76 11.91
CA ILE A 51 -2.39 0.71 11.12
C ILE A 51 -2.25 -0.64 10.43
N ALA A 52 -2.45 -1.74 11.16
CA ALA A 52 -2.38 -3.09 10.59
C ALA A 52 -3.45 -3.30 9.51
N ARG A 53 -4.69 -2.85 9.76
CA ARG A 53 -5.79 -2.97 8.79
C ARG A 53 -5.49 -2.23 7.50
N ALA A 54 -5.03 -0.97 7.58
CA ALA A 54 -4.68 -0.18 6.41
C ALA A 54 -3.49 -0.77 5.64
N ALA A 55 -2.45 -1.21 6.34
CA ALA A 55 -1.24 -1.75 5.71
C ALA A 55 -1.51 -2.98 4.82
N VAL A 56 -2.49 -3.82 5.19
CA VAL A 56 -2.87 -5.02 4.41
C VAL A 56 -3.29 -4.68 2.98
N ASN A 57 -3.88 -3.50 2.74
CA ASN A 57 -4.37 -3.14 1.41
C ASN A 57 -3.24 -2.88 0.40
N PHE A 58 -2.01 -2.73 0.86
CA PHE A 58 -0.85 -2.44 0.01
C PHE A 58 0.03 -3.66 -0.27
N TYR A 59 -0.24 -4.80 0.38
CA TYR A 59 0.58 -5.98 0.23
C TYR A 59 0.44 -6.59 -1.17
N GLY A 60 1.59 -6.77 -1.85
CA GLY A 60 1.65 -7.44 -3.16
C GLY A 60 1.28 -6.56 -4.35
N ILE A 61 1.08 -5.25 -4.16
CA ILE A 61 0.87 -4.32 -5.27
C ILE A 61 2.13 -4.27 -6.14
N VAL A 62 1.93 -4.39 -7.45
CA VAL A 62 2.94 -4.14 -8.47
C VAL A 62 2.46 -2.96 -9.29
N VAL A 63 3.31 -1.94 -9.43
CA VAL A 63 3.03 -0.74 -10.22
C VAL A 63 3.86 -0.83 -11.50
N ALA A 64 3.21 -0.83 -12.66
CA ALA A 64 3.89 -0.97 -13.94
C ALA A 64 4.67 0.32 -14.32
N PRO A 65 5.68 0.22 -15.20
CA PRO A 65 6.37 1.40 -15.71
C PRO A 65 5.41 2.43 -16.33
N GLY A 66 5.43 3.65 -15.82
CA GLY A 66 4.56 4.76 -16.28
C GLY A 66 3.15 4.77 -15.67
N GLU A 67 2.79 3.77 -14.87
CA GLU A 67 1.54 3.75 -14.12
C GLU A 67 1.57 4.74 -12.95
N GLU A 68 0.40 5.28 -12.61
CA GLU A 68 0.23 6.15 -11.45
C GLU A 68 -0.21 5.32 -10.25
N PHE A 69 0.47 5.50 -9.11
CA PHE A 69 0.05 4.93 -7.84
C PHE A 69 -0.67 6.00 -7.01
N SER A 70 -1.86 5.67 -6.50
CA SER A 70 -2.65 6.51 -5.60
C SER A 70 -2.87 5.81 -4.26
N PHE A 71 -2.33 6.36 -3.17
CA PHE A 71 -2.52 5.82 -1.82
C PHE A 71 -4.01 5.69 -1.47
N ASN A 72 -4.81 6.72 -1.77
CA ASN A 72 -6.22 6.76 -1.43
C ASN A 72 -7.07 5.76 -2.23
N GLU A 73 -6.68 5.49 -3.48
CA GLU A 73 -7.36 4.49 -4.31
C GLU A 73 -7.20 3.08 -3.72
N TRP A 74 -5.98 2.73 -3.33
CA TRP A 74 -5.67 1.42 -2.74
C TRP A 74 -6.11 1.29 -1.28
N LEU A 75 -6.07 2.39 -0.51
CA LEU A 75 -6.52 2.37 0.88
C LEU A 75 -8.01 2.02 0.98
N GLY A 76 -8.83 2.56 0.07
CA GLY A 76 -10.27 2.40 0.12
C GLY A 76 -10.93 3.16 1.28
N PRO A 77 -12.21 2.86 1.58
CA PRO A 77 -12.94 3.54 2.64
C PRO A 77 -12.36 3.28 4.03
N ILE A 78 -12.35 4.33 4.85
CA ILE A 78 -12.03 4.26 6.28
C ILE A 78 -13.35 4.30 7.04
N SER A 79 -13.88 3.12 7.38
CA SER A 79 -15.15 3.00 8.11
C SER A 79 -15.11 1.87 9.14
N LEU A 80 -16.06 1.90 10.09
CA LEU A 80 -16.21 0.80 11.04
C LEU A 80 -16.56 -0.53 10.34
N ASP A 81 -17.33 -0.46 9.24
CA ASP A 81 -17.73 -1.64 8.46
C ASP A 81 -16.55 -2.28 7.73
N ASP A 82 -15.53 -1.48 7.39
CA ASP A 82 -14.28 -1.94 6.76
C ASP A 82 -13.26 -2.46 7.79
N GLY A 83 -13.69 -2.56 9.05
CA GLY A 83 -12.92 -3.10 10.16
C GLY A 83 -11.96 -2.10 10.80
N TYR A 84 -12.15 -0.80 10.60
CA TYR A 84 -11.44 0.22 11.37
C TYR A 84 -12.11 0.47 12.72
N GLU A 85 -11.35 0.96 13.67
CA GLU A 85 -11.79 1.36 15.00
C GLU A 85 -11.67 2.88 15.18
N THR A 86 -12.46 3.42 16.12
CA THR A 86 -12.33 4.82 16.54
C THR A 86 -11.02 5.02 17.29
N GLY A 87 -10.25 6.03 16.90
CA GLY A 87 -9.02 6.44 17.55
C GLY A 87 -8.77 7.93 17.36
N LEU A 88 -7.56 8.38 17.68
CA LEU A 88 -7.19 9.78 17.49
C LEU A 88 -6.81 10.06 16.03
N VAL A 89 -7.49 11.02 15.42
CA VAL A 89 -7.23 11.55 14.08
C VAL A 89 -6.86 13.03 14.18
N ILE A 90 -6.11 13.53 13.20
CA ILE A 90 -5.81 14.96 13.08
C ILE A 90 -6.74 15.53 12.02
N PHE A 91 -7.65 16.41 12.43
CA PHE A 91 -8.60 17.07 11.54
C PHE A 91 -8.62 18.57 11.83
N GLY A 92 -8.40 19.38 10.78
CA GLY A 92 -8.34 20.84 10.93
C GLY A 92 -7.15 21.35 11.76
N GLY A 93 -6.11 20.53 11.96
CA GLY A 93 -4.97 20.87 12.81
C GLY A 93 -5.12 20.49 14.29
N ASP A 94 -6.24 19.87 14.67
CA ASP A 94 -6.49 19.42 16.03
C ASP A 94 -6.66 17.91 16.13
N LEU A 95 -6.23 17.35 17.26
CA LEU A 95 -6.46 15.95 17.64
C LEU A 95 -7.90 15.76 18.09
N GLN A 96 -8.62 14.89 17.40
CA GLN A 96 -10.02 14.59 17.65
C GLN A 96 -10.25 13.08 17.56
N GLU A 97 -11.35 12.59 18.15
CA GLU A 97 -11.76 11.20 17.94
C GLU A 97 -12.35 11.04 16.54
N GLY A 98 -11.93 10.00 15.83
CA GLY A 98 -12.40 9.66 14.50
C GLY A 98 -12.02 8.24 14.10
N VAL A 99 -12.64 7.73 13.04
CA VAL A 99 -12.37 6.37 12.56
C VAL A 99 -11.03 6.32 11.82
N GLY A 100 -10.22 5.29 12.06
CA GLY A 100 -8.96 5.09 11.34
C GLY A 100 -7.78 5.90 11.86
N GLY A 101 -7.80 6.31 13.14
CA GLY A 101 -6.64 6.91 13.78
C GLY A 101 -5.37 6.07 13.59
N GLY A 102 -4.34 6.66 12.97
CA GLY A 102 -3.07 5.98 12.62
C GLY A 102 -2.83 5.75 11.13
N VAL A 103 -3.86 5.84 10.26
CA VAL A 103 -3.71 5.61 8.81
C VAL A 103 -2.71 6.56 8.15
N CYS A 104 -2.63 7.82 8.62
CA CYS A 104 -1.64 8.78 8.13
C CYS A 104 -0.19 8.29 8.28
N GLN A 105 0.13 7.47 9.28
CA GLN A 105 1.46 6.88 9.43
C GLN A 105 1.80 5.90 8.30
N VAL A 106 0.81 5.14 7.82
CA VAL A 106 0.98 4.24 6.66
C VAL A 106 1.27 5.07 5.41
N SER A 107 0.52 6.17 5.23
CA SER A 107 0.76 7.12 4.14
C SER A 107 2.17 7.74 4.22
N THR A 108 2.61 8.18 5.41
CA THR A 108 3.96 8.72 5.61
C THR A 108 5.04 7.70 5.26
N THR A 109 4.87 6.44 5.67
CA THR A 109 5.85 5.38 5.42
C THR A 109 5.98 5.12 3.92
N LEU A 110 4.85 5.02 3.21
CA LEU A 110 4.85 4.85 1.76
C LEU A 110 5.47 6.07 1.05
N TYR A 111 5.11 7.28 1.48
CA TYR A 111 5.66 8.51 0.94
C TYR A 111 7.18 8.57 1.10
N GLN A 112 7.71 8.27 2.31
CA GLN A 112 9.16 8.24 2.56
C GLN A 112 9.86 7.26 1.61
N THR A 113 9.32 6.04 1.45
CA THR A 113 9.89 5.05 0.54
C THR A 113 9.90 5.53 -0.91
N ALA A 114 8.79 6.11 -1.40
CA ALA A 114 8.70 6.62 -2.76
C ALA A 114 9.64 7.83 -2.99
N PHE A 115 9.71 8.72 -2.00
CA PHE A 115 10.55 9.92 -2.04
C PHE A 115 12.03 9.56 -2.07
N TRP A 116 12.49 8.69 -1.17
CA TRP A 116 13.90 8.27 -1.10
C TRP A 116 14.33 7.42 -2.30
N ALA A 117 13.42 6.64 -2.89
CA ALA A 117 13.65 5.95 -4.17
C ALA A 117 13.74 6.91 -5.37
N GLY A 118 13.42 8.20 -5.20
CA GLY A 118 13.49 9.21 -6.26
C GLY A 118 12.32 9.20 -7.23
N PHE A 119 11.17 8.61 -6.86
CA PHE A 119 9.98 8.64 -7.71
C PHE A 119 9.38 10.06 -7.77
N PRO A 120 8.80 10.45 -8.90
CA PRO A 120 8.08 11.71 -9.01
C PRO A 120 6.80 11.68 -8.19
N ILE A 121 6.67 12.60 -7.22
CA ILE A 121 5.45 12.78 -6.44
C ILE A 121 4.54 13.80 -7.15
N LYS A 122 3.41 13.33 -7.70
CA LYS A 122 2.48 14.18 -8.45
C LYS A 122 1.61 15.06 -7.55
N GLU A 123 1.14 14.49 -6.44
CA GLU A 123 0.33 15.19 -5.43
C GLU A 123 0.68 14.65 -4.04
N ARG A 124 0.63 15.52 -3.03
CA ARG A 124 0.64 15.16 -1.61
C ARG A 124 -0.20 16.16 -0.82
N GLN A 125 -0.72 15.73 0.33
CA GLN A 125 -1.41 16.58 1.28
C GLN A 125 -0.81 16.32 2.67
N GLU A 126 -0.02 17.27 3.18
CA GLU A 126 0.60 17.18 4.50
C GLU A 126 -0.34 17.57 5.65
N HIS A 127 0.07 17.23 6.87
CA HIS A 127 -0.52 17.82 8.06
C HIS A 127 -0.14 19.31 8.18
N GLY A 128 -0.94 20.08 8.91
CA GLY A 128 -0.63 21.48 9.19
C GLY A 128 0.59 21.71 10.10
N TYR A 129 1.17 20.63 10.65
CA TYR A 129 2.36 20.63 11.48
C TYR A 129 3.04 19.25 11.43
N GLN A 130 4.35 19.23 11.66
CA GLN A 130 5.16 18.01 11.65
C GLN A 130 4.86 17.11 12.84
N ILE A 131 4.78 15.79 12.60
CA ILE A 131 4.57 14.79 13.65
C ILE A 131 5.90 14.12 14.02
N HIS A 132 6.45 14.50 15.18
CA HIS A 132 7.81 14.12 15.60
C HIS A 132 8.12 12.62 15.59
N TYR A 133 7.17 11.75 15.93
CA TYR A 133 7.41 10.30 16.02
C TYR A 133 7.43 9.60 14.64
N TYR A 134 7.28 10.34 13.54
CA TYR A 134 7.55 9.84 12.20
C TYR A 134 9.03 9.93 11.82
N ASP A 135 9.82 10.69 12.57
CA ASP A 135 11.25 10.91 12.31
C ASP A 135 12.14 9.81 12.89
N ASP A 136 11.59 8.91 13.71
CA ASP A 136 12.31 7.88 14.46
C ASP A 136 12.77 6.68 13.60
N GLY A 137 12.76 6.83 12.26
CA GLY A 137 13.06 5.76 11.30
C GLY A 137 13.93 6.20 10.13
N GLU A 138 13.46 7.11 9.27
CA GLU A 138 14.15 7.52 8.03
C GLU A 138 13.76 8.98 7.64
N GLY A 139 14.31 9.97 8.35
CA GLY A 139 14.20 11.41 7.99
C GLY A 139 12.86 12.07 8.35
N PRO A 140 12.67 13.37 8.02
CA PRO A 140 11.50 14.13 8.44
C PRO A 140 10.23 13.49 7.87
N GLY A 141 9.33 13.07 8.77
CA GLY A 141 7.96 12.69 8.46
C GLY A 141 7.14 13.86 7.93
N MET A 142 5.91 13.57 7.50
CA MET A 142 4.95 14.60 7.09
C MET A 142 4.71 15.65 8.18
#